data_AF-A0A318CDK6-F1
#
_entry.id   AF-A0A318CDK6-F1
#
_cell.length_a   1.000
_cell.length_b   1.000
_cell.length_c   1.000
_cell.angle_alpha   90.00
_cell.angle_beta   90.00
_cell.angle_gamma   90.00
#
_symmetry.space_group_name_H-M   'P 1'
#
loop_
_entity.id
_entity.type
_entity.pdbx_description
1 polymer ?
#
loop_
_entity_poly.entity_id
_entity_poly.type
_entity_poly.pdbx_seq_one_letter_code
_entity_poly.pdbx_strand_id
1 'polypeptide(L)'
;MKKLTVYYLVATAILFILNFAEGTYTQPIFFFLPLVIVFDYLIIMGVPGGGRSKKISAFLEDVHSVLTLTDTFNESTKGKIIDSENLKKLKEVVLSLEEKLRKPSELQRKLYIFSAYAAPLFPLAVMLSSVLVQRRTEVAAGVFSYCASGIIVALSRKAFSSLEKTIQKLNNEIRKAVDDITL
;
A
#
# COMPACT_ATOMS: atom_id res chain seq x y z
N MET A 1 -9.89 7.22 -0.97
CA MET A 1 -8.99 7.96 -1.88
C MET A 1 -9.02 9.48 -1.67
N LYS A 2 -10.16 10.18 -1.86
CA LYS A 2 -10.23 11.66 -1.73
C LYS A 2 -9.65 12.24 -0.43
N LYS A 3 -9.93 11.60 0.72
CA LYS A 3 -9.39 12.01 2.04
C LYS A 3 -7.86 11.96 2.09
N LEU A 4 -7.24 10.95 1.49
CA LEU A 4 -5.79 10.79 1.46
C LEU A 4 -5.15 11.86 0.56
N THR A 5 -5.75 12.15 -0.60
CA THR A 5 -5.29 13.24 -1.47
C THR A 5 -5.30 14.58 -0.76
N VAL A 6 -6.42 14.92 -0.09
CA VAL A 6 -6.55 16.16 0.68
C VAL A 6 -5.50 16.21 1.79
N TYR A 7 -5.30 15.10 2.51
CA TYR A 7 -4.28 15.01 3.55
C TYR A 7 -2.87 15.31 3.03
N TYR A 8 -2.48 14.69 1.91
CA TYR A 8 -1.16 14.91 1.31
C TYR A 8 -0.98 16.34 0.78
N LEU A 9 -2.04 16.95 0.21
CA LEU A 9 -2.02 18.35 -0.21
C LEU A 9 -1.82 19.29 0.98
N VAL A 10 -2.59 19.08 2.06
CA VAL A 10 -2.47 19.87 3.30
C VAL A 10 -1.08 19.70 3.92
N ALA A 11 -0.58 18.47 4.03
CA ALA A 11 0.76 18.19 4.56
C ALA A 11 1.85 18.88 3.72
N THR A 12 1.74 18.83 2.39
CA THR A 12 2.67 19.51 1.47
C THR A 12 2.65 21.02 1.66
N ALA A 13 1.47 21.63 1.76
CA ALA A 13 1.32 23.06 1.98
C ALA A 13 1.88 23.50 3.34
N ILE A 14 1.59 22.75 4.40
CA ILE A 14 2.13 23.02 5.74
C ILE A 14 3.66 22.90 5.73
N LEU A 15 4.21 21.84 5.13
CA LEU A 15 5.67 21.67 5.03
C LEU A 15 6.34 22.76 4.21
N PHE A 16 5.71 23.21 3.13
CA PHE A 16 6.18 24.35 2.38
C PHE A 16 6.25 25.59 3.29
N ILE A 17 5.16 25.93 4.00
CA ILE A 17 5.16 27.08 4.91
C ILE A 17 6.21 26.93 6.01
N LEU A 18 6.30 25.77 6.66
CA LEU A 18 7.24 25.52 7.76
C LEU A 18 8.70 25.56 7.30
N ASN A 19 9.01 25.04 6.10
CA ASN A 19 10.35 25.09 5.53
C ASN A 19 10.82 26.55 5.31
N PHE A 20 9.90 27.49 5.13
CA PHE A 20 10.18 28.93 4.93
C PHE A 20 9.88 29.81 6.15
N ALA A 21 9.37 29.23 7.25
CA ALA A 21 9.13 29.94 8.49
C ALA A 21 10.46 30.16 9.26
N GLU A 22 10.70 31.40 9.68
CA GLU A 22 11.90 31.85 10.42
C GLU A 22 13.27 31.44 9.85
N GLY A 23 13.80 32.23 8.90
CA GLY A 23 15.25 32.33 8.67
C GLY A 23 15.92 31.19 7.89
N THR A 24 15.20 30.15 7.46
CA THR A 24 15.68 29.10 6.54
C THR A 24 15.83 29.56 5.08
N TYR A 25 15.95 30.87 4.84
CA TYR A 25 16.20 31.47 3.51
C TYR A 25 17.56 31.13 2.90
N THR A 26 18.36 30.26 3.53
CA THR A 26 19.76 30.03 3.12
C THR A 26 19.97 28.75 2.32
N GLN A 27 18.99 27.84 2.23
CA GLN A 27 19.21 26.55 1.56
C GLN A 27 18.13 26.17 0.53
N PRO A 28 18.47 26.19 -0.78
CA PRO A 28 17.55 25.87 -1.87
C PRO A 28 16.90 24.49 -1.78
N ILE A 29 17.51 23.52 -1.10
CA ILE A 29 16.98 22.16 -1.00
C ILE A 29 15.60 22.10 -0.34
N PHE A 30 15.34 22.96 0.65
CA PHE A 30 14.05 23.02 1.35
C PHE A 30 12.89 23.53 0.49
N PHE A 31 13.18 24.19 -0.63
CA PHE A 31 12.17 24.56 -1.63
C PHE A 31 11.58 23.33 -2.33
N PHE A 32 12.42 22.34 -2.63
CA PHE A 32 12.01 21.15 -3.39
C PHE A 32 11.56 19.99 -2.49
N LEU A 33 11.96 19.96 -1.21
CA LEU A 33 11.64 18.87 -0.30
C LEU A 33 10.12 18.59 -0.12
N PRO A 34 9.22 19.59 -0.12
CA PRO A 34 7.78 19.32 -0.10
C PRO A 34 7.29 18.51 -1.31
N LEU A 35 7.98 18.57 -2.46
CA LEU A 35 7.63 17.74 -3.62
C LEU A 35 7.84 16.25 -3.36
N VAL A 36 8.74 15.88 -2.44
CA VAL A 36 8.94 14.48 -2.04
C VAL A 36 7.64 13.89 -1.48
N ILE A 37 6.86 14.67 -0.75
CA ILE A 37 5.56 14.24 -0.22
C ILE A 37 4.55 13.98 -1.34
N VAL A 38 4.59 14.77 -2.40
CA VAL A 38 3.79 14.53 -3.61
C VAL A 38 4.24 13.24 -4.29
N PHE A 39 5.54 12.97 -4.37
CA PHE A 39 6.04 11.69 -4.89
C PHE A 39 5.62 10.50 -4.03
N ASP A 40 5.68 10.62 -2.70
CA ASP A 40 5.21 9.58 -1.77
C ASP A 40 3.74 9.27 -1.98
N TYR A 41 2.90 10.29 -2.16
CA TYR A 41 1.50 10.12 -2.53
C TYR A 41 1.36 9.31 -3.82
N LEU A 42 2.09 9.68 -4.88
CA LEU A 42 2.03 8.98 -6.16
C LEU A 42 2.47 7.51 -6.03
N ILE A 43 3.50 7.24 -5.23
CA ILE A 43 4.00 5.88 -5.02
C ILE A 43 2.97 5.03 -4.26
N ILE A 44 2.33 5.58 -3.22
CA ILE A 44 1.21 4.92 -2.49
C ILE A 44 0.04 4.66 -3.42
N MET A 45 -0.27 5.61 -4.29
CA MET A 45 -1.36 5.47 -5.26
C MET A 45 -1.03 4.48 -6.39
N GLY A 46 0.18 3.92 -6.43
CA GLY A 46 0.60 2.94 -7.44
C GLY A 46 1.13 3.52 -8.74
N VAL A 47 1.43 4.83 -8.79
CA VAL A 47 1.97 5.53 -9.96
C VAL A 47 3.52 5.52 -9.92
N PRO A 48 4.22 5.43 -11.07
CA PRO A 48 3.71 5.05 -12.38
C PRO A 48 3.23 3.59 -12.42
N GLY A 49 2.15 3.34 -13.16
CA GLY A 49 1.55 2.00 -13.32
C GLY A 49 0.02 1.99 -13.23
N GLY A 50 -0.68 2.51 -14.24
CA GLY A 50 -2.15 2.68 -14.23
C GLY A 50 -2.94 1.43 -13.82
N GLY A 51 -2.52 0.23 -14.23
CA GLY A 51 -3.14 -1.04 -13.79
C GLY A 51 -2.91 -1.37 -12.30
N ARG A 52 -1.74 -1.03 -11.74
CA ARG A 52 -1.45 -1.20 -10.30
C ARG A 52 -2.21 -0.21 -9.44
N SER A 53 -2.39 1.01 -9.93
CA SER A 53 -3.17 2.04 -9.21
C SER A 53 -4.62 1.58 -8.97
N LYS A 54 -5.27 1.01 -10.00
CA LYS A 54 -6.62 0.44 -9.86
C LYS A 54 -6.67 -0.71 -8.84
N LYS A 55 -5.69 -1.61 -8.88
CA LYS A 55 -5.62 -2.74 -7.94
C LYS A 55 -5.40 -2.29 -6.49
N ILE A 56 -4.51 -1.33 -6.26
CA ILE A 56 -4.31 -0.76 -4.92
C ILE A 56 -5.57 -0.04 -4.47
N SER A 57 -6.22 0.74 -5.35
CA SER A 57 -7.50 1.39 -5.01
C SER A 57 -8.56 0.39 -4.58
N ALA A 58 -8.72 -0.69 -5.36
CA ALA A 58 -9.67 -1.76 -5.05
C ALA A 58 -9.33 -2.45 -3.72
N PHE A 59 -8.05 -2.75 -3.48
CA PHE A 59 -7.59 -3.33 -2.21
C PHE A 59 -7.84 -2.42 -1.00
N LEU A 60 -7.67 -1.11 -1.18
CA LEU A 60 -7.93 -0.13 -0.14
C LEU A 60 -9.43 0.05 0.13
N GLU A 61 -10.30 -0.21 -0.83
CA GLU A 61 -11.74 -0.22 -0.63
C GLU A 61 -12.20 -1.52 0.02
N ASP A 62 -11.82 -2.66 -0.55
CA ASP A 62 -12.21 -3.99 -0.10
C ASP A 62 -11.08 -5.02 -0.28
N VAL A 63 -10.82 -5.81 0.76
CA VAL A 63 -9.84 -6.90 0.73
C VAL A 63 -10.24 -8.03 -0.21
N HIS A 64 -11.54 -8.23 -0.44
CA HIS A 64 -12.06 -9.22 -1.37
C HIS A 64 -11.63 -8.96 -2.82
N SER A 65 -11.23 -7.74 -3.15
CA SER A 65 -10.67 -7.42 -4.48
C SER A 65 -9.36 -8.16 -4.80
N VAL A 66 -8.65 -8.65 -3.77
CA VAL A 66 -7.40 -9.41 -3.92
C VAL A 66 -7.59 -10.89 -3.59
N LEU A 67 -8.47 -11.23 -2.64
CA LEU A 67 -8.78 -12.61 -2.27
C LEU A 67 -9.76 -13.25 -3.27
N THR A 68 -9.24 -13.68 -4.42
CA THR A 68 -10.04 -14.25 -5.51
C THR A 68 -9.94 -15.78 -5.61
N LEU A 69 -9.60 -16.47 -4.51
CA LEU A 69 -9.32 -17.91 -4.52
C LEU A 69 -10.57 -18.73 -4.88
N THR A 70 -11.70 -18.42 -4.22
CA THR A 70 -13.00 -19.06 -4.48
C THR A 70 -13.51 -18.73 -5.88
N ASP A 71 -13.37 -17.48 -6.33
CA ASP A 71 -13.74 -17.08 -7.69
C ASP A 71 -12.92 -17.84 -8.73
N THR A 72 -11.60 -17.97 -8.51
CA THR A 72 -10.70 -18.72 -9.38
C THR A 72 -11.08 -20.20 -9.42
N PHE A 73 -11.43 -20.80 -8.28
CA PHE A 73 -11.89 -22.17 -8.22
C PHE A 73 -13.22 -22.37 -8.98
N ASN A 74 -14.20 -21.49 -8.77
CA ASN A 74 -15.50 -21.55 -9.45
C ASN A 74 -15.36 -21.34 -10.95
N GLU A 75 -14.49 -20.44 -11.39
CA GLU A 75 -14.19 -20.21 -12.81
C GLU A 75 -13.53 -21.45 -13.44
N SER A 76 -12.56 -22.07 -12.74
CA SER A 76 -11.81 -23.24 -13.24
C SER A 76 -12.65 -24.52 -13.27
N THR A 77 -13.72 -24.58 -12.47
CA THR A 77 -14.66 -25.72 -12.40
C THR A 77 -15.92 -25.49 -13.24
N LYS A 78 -16.09 -24.30 -13.83
CA LYS A 78 -17.25 -23.96 -14.65
C LYS A 78 -17.33 -24.86 -15.88
N GLY A 79 -18.38 -25.68 -15.95
CA GLY A 79 -18.60 -26.62 -17.07
C GLY A 79 -17.96 -28.00 -16.89
N LYS A 80 -17.25 -28.27 -15.78
CA LYS A 80 -16.77 -29.61 -15.41
C LYS A 80 -17.77 -30.27 -14.44
N ILE A 81 -17.98 -31.58 -14.52
CA ILE A 81 -18.92 -32.31 -13.63
C ILE A 81 -18.31 -32.39 -12.21
N ILE A 82 -18.89 -31.65 -11.26
CA ILE A 82 -18.41 -31.51 -9.87
C ILE A 82 -18.93 -32.68 -9.00
N ASP A 83 -18.82 -33.92 -9.48
CA ASP A 83 -19.27 -35.10 -8.72
C ASP A 83 -18.13 -35.88 -8.05
N SER A 84 -16.87 -35.47 -8.27
CA SER A 84 -15.76 -36.09 -7.54
C SER A 84 -15.71 -35.58 -6.09
N GLU A 85 -15.66 -36.51 -5.14
CA GLU A 85 -15.46 -36.23 -3.70
C GLU A 85 -14.19 -35.37 -3.48
N ASN A 86 -13.20 -35.52 -4.37
CA ASN A 86 -11.95 -34.76 -4.37
C ASN A 86 -12.15 -33.27 -4.71
N LEU A 87 -13.04 -32.93 -5.66
CA LEU A 87 -13.36 -31.53 -5.96
C LEU A 87 -14.12 -30.85 -4.81
N LYS A 88 -14.99 -31.60 -4.10
CA LYS A 88 -15.67 -31.09 -2.90
C LYS A 88 -14.67 -30.80 -1.78
N LYS A 89 -13.75 -31.72 -1.51
CA LYS A 89 -12.65 -31.52 -0.55
C LYS A 89 -11.76 -30.33 -0.95
N LEU A 90 -11.41 -30.19 -2.23
CA LEU A 90 -10.64 -29.04 -2.71
C LEU A 90 -11.39 -27.71 -2.50
N LYS A 91 -12.70 -27.68 -2.77
CA LYS A 91 -13.54 -26.50 -2.51
C LYS A 91 -13.52 -26.10 -1.03
N GLU A 92 -13.67 -27.07 -0.13
CA GLU A 92 -13.60 -26.82 1.33
C GLU A 92 -12.23 -26.27 1.75
N VAL A 93 -11.15 -26.81 1.20
CA VAL A 93 -9.79 -26.31 1.44
C VAL A 93 -9.62 -24.88 0.93
N VAL A 94 -10.11 -24.57 -0.26
CA VAL A 94 -10.07 -23.22 -0.85
C VAL A 94 -10.84 -22.22 0.01
N LEU A 95 -12.06 -22.56 0.43
CA LEU A 95 -12.87 -21.72 1.33
C LEU A 95 -12.15 -21.49 2.67
N SER A 96 -11.58 -22.54 3.27
CA SER A 96 -10.83 -22.43 4.52
C SER A 96 -9.57 -21.56 4.37
N LEU A 97 -8.84 -21.70 3.26
CA LEU A 97 -7.66 -20.90 2.97
C LEU A 97 -8.03 -19.43 2.80
N GLU A 98 -9.08 -19.12 2.05
CA GLU A 98 -9.54 -17.75 1.85
C GLU A 98 -9.99 -17.10 3.17
N GLU A 99 -10.75 -17.84 4.00
CA GLU A 99 -11.15 -17.38 5.32
C GLU A 99 -9.94 -17.12 6.24
N LYS A 100 -8.95 -18.02 6.24
CA LYS A 100 -7.71 -17.85 7.01
C LYS A 100 -6.87 -16.67 6.51
N LEU A 101 -6.86 -16.40 5.20
CA LEU A 101 -6.12 -15.30 4.58
C LEU A 101 -6.84 -13.95 4.70
N ARG A 102 -8.14 -13.95 5.01
CA ARG A 102 -8.93 -12.73 5.21
C ARG A 102 -8.37 -11.84 6.32
N LYS A 103 -8.22 -12.39 7.54
CA LYS A 103 -7.71 -11.61 8.69
C LYS A 103 -6.31 -11.01 8.44
N PRO A 104 -5.31 -11.79 7.97
CA PRO A 104 -4.01 -11.24 7.58
C PRO A 104 -4.10 -10.15 6.50
N SER A 105 -4.94 -10.34 5.48
CA SER A 105 -5.08 -9.37 4.39
C SER A 105 -5.74 -8.07 4.87
N GLU A 106 -6.75 -8.15 5.76
CA GLU A 106 -7.37 -6.98 6.38
C GLU A 106 -6.37 -6.22 7.26
N LEU A 107 -5.53 -6.93 8.00
CA LEU A 107 -4.46 -6.34 8.80
C LEU A 107 -3.42 -5.66 7.91
N GLN A 108 -3.01 -6.29 6.81
CA GLN A 108 -2.11 -5.66 5.84
C GLN A 108 -2.74 -4.41 5.20
N ARG A 109 -4.04 -4.43 4.88
CA ARG A 109 -4.76 -3.25 4.39
C ARG A 109 -4.73 -2.11 5.41
N LYS A 110 -5.02 -2.40 6.68
CA LYS A 110 -4.95 -1.41 7.77
C LYS A 110 -3.54 -0.84 7.93
N LEU A 111 -2.51 -1.70 7.90
CA LEU A 111 -1.11 -1.27 7.95
C LEU A 111 -0.74 -0.40 6.75
N TYR A 112 -1.20 -0.75 5.55
CA TYR A 112 -0.96 0.05 4.36
C TYR A 112 -1.56 1.45 4.48
N ILE A 113 -2.82 1.54 4.92
CA ILE A 113 -3.49 2.83 5.17
C ILE A 113 -2.74 3.61 6.26
N PHE A 114 -2.36 2.95 7.35
CA PHE A 114 -1.61 3.56 8.43
C PHE A 114 -0.29 4.15 7.93
N SER A 115 0.50 3.38 7.18
CA SER A 115 1.74 3.85 6.58
C SER A 115 1.53 5.04 5.65
N ALA A 116 0.43 5.04 4.88
CA ALA A 116 0.09 6.16 4.02
C ALA A 116 -0.21 7.46 4.79
N TYR A 117 -0.82 7.38 5.97
CA TYR A 117 -0.99 8.58 6.81
C TYR A 117 0.27 8.92 7.61
N ALA A 118 1.05 7.92 8.01
CA ALA A 118 2.24 8.09 8.84
C ALA A 118 3.40 8.74 8.06
N ALA A 119 3.58 8.41 6.78
CA ALA A 119 4.72 8.88 5.99
C ALA A 119 4.91 10.42 6.04
N PRO A 120 3.89 11.26 5.76
CA PRO A 120 4.04 12.72 5.83
C PRO A 120 4.26 13.28 7.25
N LEU A 121 3.95 12.51 8.30
CA LEU A 121 4.10 12.98 9.68
C LEU A 121 5.58 13.11 10.09
N PHE A 122 6.47 12.32 9.51
CA PHE A 122 7.91 12.38 9.81
C PHE A 122 8.50 13.75 9.49
N PRO A 123 8.45 14.24 8.23
CA PRO A 123 8.94 15.57 7.92
C PRO A 123 8.16 16.66 8.64
N LEU A 124 6.84 16.50 8.85
CA LEU A 124 6.04 17.48 9.58
C LEU A 124 6.53 17.65 11.02
N ALA A 125 6.75 16.55 11.74
CA ALA A 125 7.20 16.57 13.12
C ALA A 125 8.59 17.20 13.26
N VAL A 126 9.51 16.89 12.34
CA VAL A 126 10.87 17.46 12.34
C VAL A 126 10.84 18.96 12.07
N MET A 127 10.05 19.41 11.10
CA MET A 127 9.96 20.84 10.78
C MET A 127 9.23 21.62 11.87
N LEU A 128 8.14 21.09 12.42
CA LEU A 128 7.45 21.71 13.56
C LEU A 128 8.36 21.82 14.79
N SER A 129 9.10 20.76 15.11
CA SER A 129 10.06 20.75 16.23
C SER A 129 11.14 21.82 16.03
N SER A 130 11.64 21.96 14.81
CA SER A 130 12.65 22.98 14.50
C SER A 130 12.14 24.40 14.71
N VAL A 131 10.92 24.68 14.24
CA VAL A 131 10.28 26.01 14.39
C VAL A 131 10.00 26.31 15.86
N LEU A 132 9.42 25.35 16.61
CA LEU A 132 9.05 25.56 18.02
C LEU A 132 10.27 25.78 18.93
N VAL A 133 11.39 25.13 18.64
CA VAL A 133 12.62 25.23 19.45
C VAL A 133 13.52 26.39 18.97
N GLN A 134 13.09 27.17 17.97
CA GLN A 134 13.87 28.24 17.31
C GLN A 134 15.29 27.79 16.90
N ARG A 135 15.47 26.48 16.68
CA ARG A 135 16.73 25.93 16.21
C ARG A 135 16.71 25.93 14.70
N ARG A 136 17.83 26.29 14.07
CA ARG A 136 18.02 25.97 12.65
C ARG A 136 17.87 24.46 12.49
N THR A 137 16.98 24.03 11.61
CA THR A 137 16.87 22.61 11.29
C THR A 137 18.21 22.18 10.73
N GLU A 138 18.85 21.21 11.37
CA GLU A 138 20.00 20.59 10.75
C GLU A 138 19.54 19.98 9.43
N VAL A 139 20.16 20.39 8.33
CA VAL A 139 19.86 19.92 6.97
C VAL A 139 19.78 18.41 6.91
N ALA A 140 20.68 17.75 7.64
CA ALA A 140 20.70 16.31 7.81
C ALA A 140 19.38 15.79 8.39
N ALA A 141 18.92 16.32 9.53
CA ALA A 141 17.67 15.90 10.16
C ALA A 141 16.45 16.12 9.25
N GLY A 142 16.42 17.25 8.53
CA GLY A 142 15.43 17.52 7.50
C GLY A 142 15.43 16.43 6.42
N VAL A 143 16.55 16.23 5.73
CA VAL A 143 16.70 15.22 4.67
C VAL A 143 16.37 13.81 5.17
N PHE A 144 16.84 13.42 6.35
CA PHE A 144 16.54 12.11 6.97
C PHE A 144 15.04 11.89 7.14
N SER A 145 14.29 12.92 7.55
CA SER A 145 12.84 12.80 7.75
C SER A 145 12.08 12.53 6.45
N TYR A 146 12.46 13.17 5.34
CA TYR A 146 11.89 12.91 4.03
C TYR A 146 12.31 11.54 3.48
N CYS A 147 13.55 11.11 3.70
CA CYS A 147 13.98 9.75 3.37
C CYS A 147 13.20 8.69 4.14
N ALA A 148 12.93 8.91 5.43
CA ALA A 148 12.12 8.01 6.24
C ALA A 148 10.70 7.87 5.70
N SER A 149 10.08 8.98 5.29
CA SER A 149 8.78 8.99 4.60
C SER A 149 8.80 8.10 3.35
N GLY A 150 9.78 8.30 2.47
CA GLY A 150 9.93 7.51 1.25
C GLY A 150 10.16 6.01 1.50
N ILE A 151 10.95 5.65 2.52
CA ILE A 151 11.17 4.25 2.90
C ILE A 151 9.85 3.60 3.35
N ILE A 152 9.05 4.27 4.17
CA ILE A 152 7.76 3.75 4.64
C ILE A 152 6.86 3.45 3.45
N VAL A 153 6.73 4.42 2.54
CA VAL A 153 5.93 4.28 1.33
C VAL A 153 6.41 3.12 0.44
N ALA A 154 7.72 3.00 0.24
CA ALA A 154 8.31 1.92 -0.55
C ALA A 154 8.07 0.54 0.08
N LEU A 155 8.21 0.43 1.40
CA LEU A 155 7.96 -0.81 2.13
C LEU A 155 6.48 -1.22 2.07
N SER A 156 5.55 -0.29 2.25
CA SER A 156 4.11 -0.57 2.11
C SER A 156 3.78 -1.08 0.70
N ARG A 157 4.35 -0.45 -0.33
CA ARG A 157 4.19 -0.89 -1.73
C ARG A 157 4.77 -2.28 -1.96
N LYS A 158 5.94 -2.58 -1.38
CA LYS A 158 6.57 -3.90 -1.45
C LYS A 158 5.74 -4.97 -0.75
N ALA A 159 5.19 -4.67 0.42
CA ALA A 159 4.32 -5.57 1.17
C ALA A 159 3.06 -5.93 0.37
N PHE A 160 2.38 -4.94 -0.22
CA PHE A 160 1.24 -5.17 -1.11
C PHE A 160 1.63 -6.04 -2.32
N SER A 161 2.75 -5.73 -2.99
CA SER A 161 3.20 -6.52 -4.13
C SER A 161 3.52 -7.98 -3.74
N SER A 162 4.04 -8.20 -2.53
CA SER A 162 4.28 -9.55 -2.02
C SER A 162 2.97 -10.30 -1.78
N LEU A 163 1.97 -9.65 -1.18
CA LEU A 163 0.63 -10.23 -0.99
C LEU A 163 0.03 -10.64 -2.34
N GLU A 164 0.01 -9.72 -3.32
CA GLU A 164 -0.53 -9.98 -4.65
C GLU A 164 0.13 -11.19 -5.31
N LYS A 165 1.47 -11.27 -5.26
CA LYS A 165 2.22 -12.41 -5.80
C LYS A 165 1.89 -13.72 -5.09
N THR A 166 1.75 -13.69 -3.77
CA THR A 166 1.38 -14.88 -2.98
C THR A 166 0.00 -15.39 -3.37
N ILE A 167 -0.99 -14.49 -3.48
CA ILE A 167 -2.34 -14.87 -3.90
C ILE A 167 -2.37 -15.37 -5.35
N GLN A 168 -1.64 -14.74 -6.26
CA GLN A 168 -1.51 -15.24 -7.64
C GLN A 168 -0.88 -16.64 -7.69
N LYS A 169 0.13 -16.91 -6.84
CA LYS A 169 0.74 -18.22 -6.75
C LYS A 169 -0.25 -19.27 -6.27
N LEU A 170 -1.01 -18.97 -5.21
CA LEU A 170 -2.09 -19.83 -4.70
C LEU A 170 -3.18 -20.08 -5.75
N ASN A 171 -3.62 -19.05 -6.47
CA ASN A 171 -4.58 -19.19 -7.57
C ASN A 171 -4.08 -20.14 -8.66
N ASN A 172 -2.79 -20.05 -9.02
CA ASN A 172 -2.18 -20.95 -10.00
C ASN A 172 -2.07 -22.40 -9.49
N GLU A 173 -1.79 -22.59 -8.20
CA GLU A 173 -1.77 -23.92 -7.58
C GLU A 173 -3.18 -24.53 -7.53
N ILE A 174 -4.22 -23.74 -7.25
CA ILE A 174 -5.63 -24.19 -7.32
C ILE A 174 -5.98 -24.62 -8.74
N ARG A 175 -5.63 -23.82 -9.76
CA ARG A 175 -5.88 -24.17 -11.18
C ARG A 175 -5.25 -25.50 -11.55
N LYS A 176 -3.98 -25.70 -11.19
CA LYS A 176 -3.28 -26.97 -11.40
C LYS A 176 -3.96 -28.14 -10.71
N ALA A 177 -4.31 -27.98 -9.43
CA ALA A 177 -5.00 -29.04 -8.68
C ALA A 177 -6.37 -29.40 -9.29
N VAL A 178 -7.11 -28.40 -9.80
CA VAL A 178 -8.37 -28.64 -10.52
C VAL A 178 -8.12 -29.43 -11.81
N ASP A 179 -7.11 -29.04 -12.59
CA ASP A 179 -6.78 -29.73 -13.84
C ASP A 179 -6.34 -31.17 -13.59
N ASP A 180 -5.47 -31.42 -12.61
CA ASP A 180 -4.99 -32.75 -12.22
C ASP A 180 -6.11 -33.69 -11.74
N ILE A 181 -7.18 -33.15 -11.13
CA ILE A 181 -8.34 -33.95 -10.68
C ILE A 181 -9.32 -34.25 -11.82
N THR A 182 -9.28 -33.44 -12.89
CA THR A 182 -10.26 -33.51 -14.00
C THR A 182 -9.74 -34.19 -15.26
N LEU A 183 -8.43 -34.41 -15.34
CA LEU A 183 -7.74 -35.28 -16.30
C LEU A 183 -7.78 -36.73 -15.83
#